data_AF-A0AAQ3Q5H8-F1
#
_entry.id   AF-A0AAQ3Q5H8-F1
#
_cell.length_a   1.000
_cell.length_b   1.000
_cell.length_c   1.000
_cell.angle_alpha   90.00
_cell.angle_beta   90.00
_cell.angle_gamma   90.00
#
_symmetry.space_group_name_H-M   'P 1'
#
loop_
_entity.id
_entity.type
_entity.pdbx_description
1 polymer ?
#
loop_
_entity_poly.entity_id
_entity_poly.type
_entity_poly.pdbx_seq_one_letter_code
_entity_poly.pdbx_strand_id
1 'polypeptide(L)'
;MTSTAVETLVNLAEIPDRGRALVATRPIKPGEVILSDSPLLLYPASAAAASTCCSRCFRSLPSSATRCTFHCSNSPAAASFCSPRCLASHTPYLCLALSRLPISIPPDLLSPAFFLLAAYNLAVNSPSDFQRLLSLHGAASAPADVDASALHSLLSSVVPSPPSGFSLELTTTLLSKDKANAFGLMEPFDGGDRSVRAYGVYPNASFFNHDCLPNACRFDYVDKGGERNTDIVVRAIHDIPEGREVCLSYFPVNWRFAERQKRLLEDYGFRCECDRCMVEKDWSDDEEEDDAQEEEDEGMEEDEGDEAMESVEEDAIDVDGDEDSKFPHAYFFVRYVCDRDNCGGTLAPLPPSTDGTLSNLMECNVCGSLKTEVNADQDGGQTSNGIMLD
;
A
#
# COMPACT_ATOMS: atom_id res chain seq x y z
N MET A 1 -26.56 -31.30 12.35
CA MET A 1 -26.32 -29.85 12.53
C MET A 1 -25.30 -29.46 11.49
N THR A 2 -25.78 -28.99 10.34
CA THR A 2 -24.95 -28.53 9.23
C THR A 2 -24.26 -27.25 9.67
N SER A 3 -22.94 -27.33 9.86
CA SER A 3 -22.07 -26.16 9.91
C SER A 3 -22.24 -25.43 8.59
N THR A 4 -23.03 -24.36 8.57
CA THR A 4 -23.07 -23.42 7.45
C THR A 4 -21.68 -22.84 7.32
N ALA A 5 -20.90 -23.33 6.35
CA ALA A 5 -19.67 -22.68 5.95
C ALA A 5 -20.02 -21.23 5.65
N VAL A 6 -19.32 -20.29 6.29
CA VAL A 6 -19.45 -18.87 5.96
C VAL A 6 -18.99 -18.74 4.51
N GLU A 7 -19.92 -18.42 3.63
CA GLU A 7 -19.65 -18.26 2.21
C GLU A 7 -18.71 -17.06 2.02
N THR A 8 -17.53 -17.30 1.45
CA THR A 8 -16.54 -16.25 1.19
C THR A 8 -17.00 -15.40 0.01
N LEU A 9 -16.83 -14.08 0.10
CA LEU A 9 -17.23 -13.14 -0.97
C LEU A 9 -16.34 -13.23 -2.20
N VAL A 10 -15.15 -13.81 -2.05
CA VAL A 10 -14.19 -14.03 -3.12
C VAL A 10 -13.64 -15.45 -3.06
N ASN A 11 -13.27 -15.96 -4.23
CA ASN A 11 -12.55 -17.21 -4.40
C ASN A 11 -11.28 -16.99 -5.22
N LEU A 12 -10.26 -17.80 -4.95
CA LEU A 12 -9.04 -17.83 -5.73
C LEU A 12 -9.31 -18.48 -7.09
N ALA A 13 -8.92 -17.82 -8.17
CA ALA A 13 -8.98 -18.33 -9.54
C ALA A 13 -7.64 -18.10 -10.25
N GLU A 14 -7.36 -18.85 -11.31
CA GLU A 14 -6.26 -18.56 -12.24
C GLU A 14 -6.85 -17.82 -13.44
N ILE A 15 -6.33 -16.63 -13.72
CA ILE A 15 -6.72 -15.79 -14.85
C ILE A 15 -5.57 -15.80 -15.86
N PRO A 16 -5.83 -16.07 -17.16
CA PRO A 16 -4.82 -16.00 -18.20
C PRO A 16 -4.03 -14.69 -18.14
N ASP A 17 -2.71 -14.78 -18.22
CA ASP A 17 -1.76 -13.66 -18.22
C ASP A 17 -1.73 -12.79 -16.94
N ARG A 18 -2.63 -13.04 -15.97
CA ARG A 18 -2.69 -12.37 -14.65
C ARG A 18 -2.38 -13.30 -13.48
N GLY A 19 -2.29 -14.61 -13.73
CA GLY A 19 -2.00 -15.62 -12.72
C GLY A 19 -3.12 -15.75 -11.68
N ARG A 20 -2.75 -15.97 -10.42
CA ARG A 20 -3.71 -16.14 -9.32
C ARG A 20 -4.38 -14.82 -8.97
N ALA A 21 -5.71 -14.82 -8.93
CA ALA A 21 -6.54 -13.66 -8.67
C ALA A 21 -7.71 -13.99 -7.73
N LEU A 22 -8.28 -12.98 -7.08
CA LEU A 22 -9.51 -13.09 -6.31
C LEU A 22 -10.71 -12.64 -7.15
N VAL A 23 -11.72 -13.51 -7.27
CA VAL A 23 -12.92 -13.28 -8.08
C VAL A 23 -14.16 -13.31 -7.20
N ALA A 24 -15.08 -12.37 -7.42
CA ALA A 24 -16.33 -12.26 -6.66
C ALA A 24 -17.22 -13.51 -6.84
N THR A 25 -17.69 -14.08 -5.75
CA THR A 25 -18.55 -15.29 -5.74
C THR A 25 -20.04 -14.97 -5.86
N ARG A 26 -20.39 -13.70 -5.68
CA ARG A 26 -21.73 -13.12 -5.84
C ARG A 26 -21.58 -11.63 -6.17
N PRO A 27 -22.67 -10.91 -6.50
CA PRO A 27 -22.62 -9.46 -6.58
C PRO A 27 -22.23 -8.85 -5.22
N ILE A 28 -21.25 -7.93 -5.20
CA ILE A 28 -20.76 -7.22 -4.00
C ILE A 28 -21.17 -5.75 -4.09
N LYS A 29 -21.75 -5.22 -3.02
CA LYS A 29 -22.21 -3.83 -2.91
C LYS A 29 -21.10 -2.87 -2.45
N PRO A 30 -21.20 -1.57 -2.78
CA PRO A 30 -20.27 -0.56 -2.31
C PRO A 30 -20.11 -0.59 -0.78
N GLY A 31 -18.88 -0.44 -0.28
CA GLY A 31 -18.56 -0.46 1.15
C GLY A 31 -18.54 -1.84 1.81
N GLU A 32 -19.04 -2.90 1.16
CA GLU A 32 -18.97 -4.25 1.74
C GLU A 32 -17.52 -4.67 2.02
N VAL A 33 -17.30 -5.28 3.18
CA VAL A 33 -16.00 -5.81 3.57
C VAL A 33 -15.76 -7.13 2.85
N ILE A 34 -14.92 -7.09 1.82
CA ILE A 34 -14.56 -8.23 0.97
C ILE A 34 -13.65 -9.20 1.73
N LEU A 35 -12.64 -8.65 2.41
CA LEU A 35 -11.64 -9.42 3.14
C LEU A 35 -11.19 -8.65 4.38
N SER A 36 -11.00 -9.36 5.49
CA SER A 36 -10.17 -8.91 6.61
C SER A 36 -9.03 -9.89 6.76
N ASP A 37 -7.79 -9.40 6.75
CA ASP A 37 -6.60 -10.25 6.75
C ASP A 37 -5.61 -9.85 7.83
N SER A 38 -4.99 -10.86 8.44
CA SER A 38 -3.96 -10.69 9.46
C SER A 38 -2.58 -11.00 8.86
N PRO A 39 -1.52 -10.28 9.26
CA PRO A 39 -0.21 -10.40 8.64
C PRO A 39 0.50 -11.71 9.04
N LEU A 40 1.23 -12.33 8.10
CA LEU A 40 2.19 -13.40 8.40
C LEU A 40 3.36 -12.87 9.23
N LEU A 41 3.86 -11.70 8.85
CA LEU A 41 4.96 -11.01 9.50
C LEU A 41 4.77 -9.49 9.39
N LEU A 42 5.43 -8.76 10.28
CA LEU A 42 5.43 -7.31 10.35
C LEU A 42 6.84 -6.80 10.63
N TYR A 43 7.18 -5.62 10.11
CA TYR A 43 8.46 -4.98 10.36
C TYR A 43 8.34 -3.44 10.26
N PRO A 44 9.17 -2.68 10.99
CA PRO A 44 9.10 -1.21 11.00
C PRO A 44 9.52 -0.62 9.66
N ALA A 45 8.83 0.45 9.24
CA ALA A 45 9.23 1.20 8.05
C ALA A 45 10.44 2.11 8.30
N SER A 46 10.70 2.48 9.56
CA SER A 46 11.77 3.41 9.94
C SER A 46 12.30 3.13 11.35
N ALA A 47 13.47 3.71 11.67
CA ALA A 47 14.02 3.67 13.02
C ALA A 47 13.09 4.33 14.05
N ALA A 48 12.40 5.40 13.66
CA ALA A 48 11.42 6.07 14.50
C ALA A 48 10.31 5.09 14.91
N ALA A 49 9.66 4.46 13.92
CA ALA A 49 8.62 3.46 14.18
C ALA A 49 9.12 2.26 15.00
N ALA A 50 10.35 1.81 14.78
CA ALA A 50 10.97 0.74 15.57
C ALA A 50 11.13 1.10 17.06
N SER A 51 11.28 2.39 17.38
CA SER A 51 11.54 2.89 18.73
C SER A 51 10.30 3.40 19.47
N THR A 52 9.29 3.91 18.75
CA THR A 52 8.09 4.53 19.33
C THR A 52 6.86 3.62 19.32
N CYS A 53 6.90 2.52 18.55
CA CYS A 53 5.79 1.59 18.43
C CYS A 53 6.08 0.23 19.08
N CYS A 54 5.01 -0.47 19.45
CA CYS A 54 5.07 -1.84 19.95
C CYS A 54 5.70 -2.77 18.90
N SER A 55 6.76 -3.48 19.26
CA SER A 55 7.50 -4.36 18.35
C SER A 55 6.70 -5.58 17.88
N ARG A 56 5.49 -5.82 18.42
CA ARG A 56 4.57 -6.86 17.93
C ARG A 56 3.41 -6.32 17.10
N CYS A 57 2.71 -5.32 17.61
CA CYS A 57 1.44 -4.88 17.02
C CYS A 57 1.48 -3.47 16.45
N PHE A 58 2.64 -2.81 16.46
CA PHE A 58 2.84 -1.44 15.94
C PHE A 58 1.89 -0.38 16.51
N ARG A 59 1.26 -0.67 17.65
CA ARG A 59 0.54 0.33 18.44
C ARG A 59 1.54 1.31 19.03
N SER A 60 1.21 2.60 19.05
CA SER A 60 1.98 3.61 19.77
C SER A 60 2.21 3.17 21.22
N LEU A 61 3.46 3.26 21.68
CA LEU A 61 3.81 2.79 23.02
C LEU A 61 3.21 3.71 24.09
N PRO A 62 2.40 3.18 25.02
CA PRO A 62 1.96 3.97 26.17
C PRO A 62 3.11 4.18 27.15
N SER A 63 2.95 5.12 28.09
CA SER A 63 3.93 5.34 29.18
C SER A 63 4.16 4.09 30.05
N SER A 64 3.21 3.15 30.06
CA SER A 64 3.29 1.86 30.75
C SER A 64 3.95 0.74 29.93
N ALA A 65 4.56 1.06 28.77
CA ALA A 65 5.20 0.08 27.91
C ALA A 65 6.30 -0.71 28.63
N THR A 66 6.37 -2.00 28.33
CA THR A 66 7.40 -2.90 28.88
C THR A 66 8.50 -3.09 27.83
N ARG A 67 9.74 -2.73 28.19
CA ARG A 67 10.92 -3.08 27.40
C ARG A 67 11.30 -4.53 27.63
N CYS A 68 11.88 -5.19 26.62
CA CYS A 68 12.51 -6.49 26.81
C CYS A 68 13.64 -6.37 27.85
N THR A 69 13.68 -7.30 28.82
CA THR A 69 14.70 -7.34 29.88
C THR A 69 15.72 -8.45 29.69
N PHE A 70 15.72 -9.10 28.53
CA PHE A 70 16.62 -10.22 28.19
C PHE A 70 17.78 -9.73 27.30
N HIS A 71 18.19 -10.53 26.30
CA HIS A 71 19.38 -10.29 25.49
C HIS A 71 19.39 -8.94 24.78
N CYS A 72 18.27 -8.52 24.17
CA CYS A 72 18.23 -7.26 23.41
C CYS A 72 18.10 -6.01 24.29
N SER A 73 17.98 -6.14 25.62
CA SER A 73 17.70 -5.01 26.53
C SER A 73 18.70 -3.85 26.43
N ASN A 74 19.97 -4.16 26.13
CA ASN A 74 21.06 -3.19 26.00
C ASN A 74 21.37 -2.81 24.54
N SER A 75 20.59 -3.29 23.57
CA SER A 75 20.76 -2.96 22.16
C SER A 75 19.97 -1.69 21.80
N PRO A 76 20.45 -0.84 20.88
CA PRO A 76 19.63 0.23 20.29
C PRO A 76 18.35 -0.31 19.64
N ALA A 77 18.36 -1.56 19.17
CA ALA A 77 17.21 -2.26 18.63
C ALA A 77 16.38 -3.02 19.69
N ALA A 78 16.46 -2.60 20.97
CA ALA A 78 15.70 -3.21 22.06
C ALA A 78 14.19 -3.18 21.79
N ALA A 79 13.57 -4.35 21.75
CA ALA A 79 12.14 -4.47 21.53
C ALA A 79 11.33 -3.94 22.73
N SER A 80 10.24 -3.25 22.44
CA SER A 80 9.33 -2.64 23.42
C SER A 80 7.89 -3.03 23.12
N PHE A 81 7.08 -3.24 24.16
CA PHE A 81 5.76 -3.84 24.03
C PHE A 81 4.71 -3.04 24.81
N CYS A 82 3.54 -2.85 24.19
CA CYS A 82 2.42 -2.15 24.82
C CYS A 82 1.71 -2.97 25.91
N SER A 83 1.96 -4.29 25.98
CA SER A 83 1.37 -5.18 26.99
C SER A 83 2.17 -6.47 27.19
N PRO A 84 1.98 -7.17 28.32
CA PRO A 84 2.60 -8.48 28.55
C PRO A 84 2.24 -9.52 27.47
N ARG A 85 1.03 -9.45 26.89
CA ARG A 85 0.62 -10.33 25.79
C ARG A 85 1.45 -10.08 24.53
N CYS A 86 1.76 -8.83 24.21
CA CYS A 86 2.66 -8.52 23.09
C CYS A 86 4.09 -8.99 23.39
N LEU A 87 4.58 -8.81 24.62
CA LEU A 87 5.90 -9.31 25.03
C LEU A 87 6.01 -10.84 24.88
N ALA A 88 4.95 -11.60 25.15
CA ALA A 88 4.96 -13.06 25.02
C ALA A 88 5.20 -13.55 23.57
N SER A 89 4.98 -12.70 22.56
CA SER A 89 5.30 -13.01 21.16
C SER A 89 6.78 -12.81 20.80
N HIS A 90 7.57 -12.22 21.70
CA HIS A 90 8.98 -11.96 21.47
C HIS A 90 9.80 -13.24 21.64
N THR A 91 10.18 -13.84 20.53
CA THR A 91 10.89 -15.12 20.54
C THR A 91 12.34 -14.95 21.03
N PRO A 92 12.95 -15.98 21.63
CA PRO A 92 14.37 -15.98 21.93
C PRO A 92 15.25 -15.76 20.70
N TYR A 93 14.81 -16.27 19.54
CA TYR A 93 15.48 -16.10 18.25
C TYR A 93 15.62 -14.62 17.88
N LEU A 94 14.49 -13.91 17.84
CA LEU A 94 14.47 -12.50 17.47
C LEU A 94 15.17 -11.66 18.55
N CYS A 95 14.97 -11.96 19.83
CA CYS A 95 15.65 -11.28 20.94
C CYS A 95 17.18 -11.34 20.79
N LEU A 96 17.73 -12.52 20.52
CA LEU A 96 19.17 -12.68 20.35
C LEU A 96 19.69 -12.02 19.07
N ALA A 97 18.94 -12.10 17.97
CA ALA A 97 19.27 -11.39 16.74
C ALA A 97 19.32 -9.86 16.97
N LEU A 98 18.28 -9.27 17.57
CA LEU A 98 18.26 -7.83 17.87
C LEU A 98 19.39 -7.39 18.81
N SER A 99 19.85 -8.26 19.71
CA SER A 99 21.00 -7.99 20.59
C SER A 99 22.34 -7.91 19.85
N ARG A 100 22.41 -8.48 18.64
CA ARG A 100 23.62 -8.54 17.81
C ARG A 100 23.59 -7.56 16.65
N LEU A 101 22.46 -6.90 16.40
CA LEU A 101 22.38 -5.86 15.37
C LEU A 101 23.37 -4.73 15.69
N PRO A 102 24.10 -4.21 14.68
CA PRO A 102 25.02 -3.12 14.89
C PRO A 102 24.24 -1.84 15.24
N ILE A 103 24.92 -0.95 15.98
CA ILE A 103 24.33 0.32 16.45
C ILE A 103 23.90 1.21 15.29
N SER A 104 24.62 1.15 14.16
CA SER A 104 24.37 1.94 12.97
C SER A 104 24.17 1.01 11.79
N ILE A 105 22.93 0.87 11.34
CA ILE A 105 22.57 0.23 10.07
C ILE A 105 22.26 1.37 9.09
N PRO A 106 22.79 1.34 7.86
CA PRO A 106 22.41 2.30 6.83
C PRO A 106 20.88 2.40 6.69
N PRO A 107 20.29 3.61 6.58
CA PRO A 107 18.83 3.78 6.58
C PRO A 107 18.10 2.94 5.52
N ASP A 108 18.71 2.79 4.35
CA ASP A 108 18.27 1.98 3.21
C ASP A 108 18.26 0.46 3.51
N LEU A 109 19.13 0.00 4.42
CA LEU A 109 19.21 -1.42 4.80
C LEU A 109 18.37 -1.75 6.04
N LEU A 110 17.91 -0.75 6.80
CA LEU A 110 17.24 -0.96 8.09
C LEU A 110 15.95 -1.76 7.94
N SER A 111 15.01 -1.26 7.14
CA SER A 111 13.69 -1.90 6.95
C SER A 111 13.83 -3.31 6.33
N PRO A 112 14.62 -3.50 5.25
CA PRO A 112 14.90 -4.84 4.70
C PRO A 112 15.55 -5.80 5.72
N ALA A 113 16.46 -5.32 6.57
CA ALA A 113 17.06 -6.16 7.61
C ALA A 113 16.02 -6.63 8.63
N PHE A 114 15.09 -5.76 9.06
CA PHE A 114 14.00 -6.16 9.94
C PHE A 114 13.01 -7.11 9.27
N PHE A 115 12.69 -6.92 7.99
CA PHE A 115 11.89 -7.87 7.21
C PHE A 115 12.53 -9.26 7.22
N LEU A 116 13.82 -9.36 6.88
CA LEU A 116 14.54 -10.62 6.83
C LEU A 116 14.61 -11.29 8.22
N LEU A 117 14.85 -10.53 9.29
CA LEU A 117 14.79 -11.05 10.66
C LEU A 117 13.40 -11.58 11.01
N ALA A 118 12.33 -10.90 10.60
CA ALA A 118 10.96 -11.36 10.80
C ALA A 118 10.67 -12.64 10.00
N ALA A 119 11.14 -12.73 8.76
CA ALA A 119 11.00 -13.91 7.91
C ALA A 119 11.78 -15.12 8.45
N TYR A 120 13.02 -14.94 8.90
CA TYR A 120 13.78 -16.03 9.52
C TYR A 120 13.21 -16.45 10.87
N ASN A 121 12.69 -15.51 11.66
CA ASN A 121 11.94 -15.83 12.86
C ASN A 121 10.70 -16.68 12.55
N LEU A 122 9.99 -16.35 11.46
CA LEU A 122 8.86 -17.13 10.96
C LEU A 122 9.30 -18.54 10.55
N ALA A 123 10.41 -18.68 9.82
CA ALA A 123 10.98 -19.98 9.43
C ALA A 123 11.26 -20.89 10.63
N VAL A 124 11.75 -20.33 11.74
CA VAL A 124 12.07 -21.08 12.96
C VAL A 124 10.84 -21.40 13.80
N ASN A 125 9.88 -20.49 13.93
CA ASN A 125 8.80 -20.60 14.91
C ASN A 125 7.44 -20.96 14.29
N SER A 126 7.24 -20.74 12.99
CA SER A 126 6.04 -21.14 12.25
C SER A 126 6.41 -21.57 10.82
N PRO A 127 6.97 -22.78 10.63
CA PRO A 127 7.38 -23.26 9.31
C PRO A 127 6.25 -23.26 8.29
N SER A 128 5.00 -23.51 8.69
CA SER A 128 3.84 -23.46 7.81
C SER A 128 3.59 -22.06 7.25
N ASP A 129 3.70 -21.03 8.09
CA ASP A 129 3.52 -19.65 7.64
C ASP A 129 4.70 -19.18 6.79
N PHE A 130 5.91 -19.66 7.09
CA PHE A 130 7.07 -19.42 6.23
C PHE A 130 6.89 -20.06 4.84
N GLN A 131 6.32 -21.26 4.75
CA GLN A 131 5.97 -21.86 3.45
C GLN A 131 4.89 -21.05 2.71
N ARG A 132 3.93 -20.46 3.43
CA ARG A 132 2.94 -19.54 2.83
C ARG A 132 3.61 -18.28 2.28
N LEU A 133 4.57 -17.69 2.99
CA LEU A 133 5.38 -16.58 2.47
C LEU A 133 6.13 -17.02 1.20
N LEU A 134 6.77 -18.18 1.22
CA LEU A 134 7.52 -18.70 0.06
C LEU A 134 6.65 -19.03 -1.15
N SER A 135 5.35 -19.27 -0.99
CA SER A 135 4.44 -19.55 -2.10
C SER A 135 3.86 -18.31 -2.79
N LEU A 136 4.11 -17.11 -2.24
CA LEU A 136 3.72 -15.84 -2.86
C LEU A 136 4.56 -15.54 -4.12
N HIS A 137 4.02 -14.69 -5.00
CA HIS A 137 4.75 -14.20 -6.17
C HIS A 137 5.99 -13.37 -5.75
N GLY A 138 6.96 -13.23 -6.64
CA GLY A 138 8.22 -12.52 -6.37
C GLY A 138 9.40 -13.35 -6.87
N ALA A 139 9.69 -13.22 -8.17
CA ALA A 139 10.87 -13.83 -8.78
C ALA A 139 12.04 -12.83 -8.77
N ALA A 140 13.27 -13.33 -8.76
CA ALA A 140 14.47 -12.52 -8.92
C ALA A 140 14.65 -12.12 -10.39
N SER A 141 13.87 -11.15 -10.88
CA SER A 141 13.86 -10.76 -12.31
C SER A 141 14.36 -9.34 -12.61
N ALA A 142 14.92 -8.64 -11.63
CA ALA A 142 15.61 -7.36 -11.82
C ALA A 142 16.80 -7.26 -10.84
N PRO A 143 17.84 -6.44 -11.10
CA PRO A 143 18.79 -6.09 -10.05
C PRO A 143 17.99 -5.51 -8.88
N ALA A 144 18.09 -6.15 -7.71
CA ALA A 144 17.40 -5.64 -6.54
C ALA A 144 17.91 -4.23 -6.24
N ASP A 145 16.99 -3.27 -6.04
CA ASP A 145 17.33 -1.91 -5.56
C ASP A 145 18.08 -1.95 -4.22
N VAL A 146 17.97 -3.09 -3.53
CA VAL A 146 18.57 -3.36 -2.23
C VAL A 146 19.75 -4.33 -2.39
N ASP A 147 20.89 -4.00 -1.79
CA ASP A 147 22.08 -4.86 -1.77
C ASP A 147 21.85 -6.13 -0.92
N ALA A 148 21.31 -7.16 -1.57
CA ALA A 148 21.04 -8.46 -0.96
C ALA A 148 22.31 -9.13 -0.41
N SER A 149 23.48 -8.86 -1.00
CA SER A 149 24.77 -9.42 -0.56
C SER A 149 25.23 -8.77 0.74
N ALA A 150 25.10 -7.45 0.84
CA ALA A 150 25.39 -6.72 2.07
C ALA A 150 24.45 -7.16 3.21
N LEU A 151 23.14 -7.27 2.93
CA LEU A 151 22.16 -7.76 3.92
C LEU A 151 22.43 -9.19 4.36
N HIS A 152 22.71 -10.09 3.42
CA HIS A 152 23.03 -11.48 3.73
C HIS A 152 24.28 -11.57 4.62
N SER A 153 25.32 -10.80 4.29
CA SER A 153 26.57 -10.74 5.05
C SER A 153 26.35 -10.18 6.45
N LEU A 154 25.59 -9.09 6.58
CA LEU A 154 25.18 -8.50 7.85
C LEU A 154 24.45 -9.54 8.71
N LEU A 155 23.39 -10.13 8.17
CA LEU A 155 22.52 -11.03 8.92
C LEU A 155 23.21 -12.35 9.28
N SER A 156 24.17 -12.82 8.49
CA SER A 156 24.98 -14.00 8.82
C SER A 156 25.71 -13.87 10.16
N SER A 157 26.07 -12.64 10.57
CA SER A 157 26.70 -12.37 11.88
C SER A 157 25.70 -12.18 13.03
N VAL A 158 24.45 -11.86 12.69
CA VAL A 158 23.40 -11.45 13.63
C VAL A 158 22.50 -12.63 14.00
N VAL A 159 22.14 -13.48 13.03
CA VAL A 159 21.21 -14.58 13.26
C VAL A 159 21.82 -15.64 14.20
N PRO A 160 21.11 -16.09 15.24
CA PRO A 160 21.67 -17.02 16.22
C PRO A 160 21.77 -18.46 15.73
N SER A 161 20.80 -18.89 14.93
CA SER A 161 20.77 -20.20 14.26
C SER A 161 20.19 -19.97 12.87
N PRO A 162 20.99 -19.98 11.80
CA PRO A 162 20.47 -19.82 10.45
C PRO A 162 19.34 -20.84 10.20
N PRO A 163 18.19 -20.43 9.62
CA PRO A 163 17.14 -21.37 9.25
C PRO A 163 17.63 -22.34 8.17
N SER A 164 16.95 -23.48 8.02
CA SER A 164 17.23 -24.42 6.94
C SER A 164 17.19 -23.71 5.58
N GLY A 165 18.23 -23.90 4.76
CA GLY A 165 18.33 -23.25 3.45
C GLY A 165 18.80 -21.78 3.50
N PHE A 166 19.30 -21.29 4.64
CA PHE A 166 19.90 -19.96 4.72
C PHE A 166 21.04 -19.78 3.72
N SER A 167 20.82 -18.92 2.74
CA SER A 167 21.74 -18.64 1.64
C SER A 167 21.48 -17.24 1.07
N LEU A 168 22.41 -16.75 0.25
CA LEU A 168 22.20 -15.51 -0.51
C LEU A 168 20.97 -15.63 -1.42
N GLU A 169 20.77 -16.79 -2.06
CA GLU A 169 19.61 -17.06 -2.92
C GLU A 169 18.28 -16.95 -2.16
N LEU A 170 18.21 -17.53 -0.96
CA LEU A 170 17.02 -17.38 -0.10
C LEU A 170 16.82 -15.93 0.31
N THR A 171 17.90 -15.20 0.60
CA THR A 171 17.84 -13.78 0.96
C THR A 171 17.26 -12.95 -0.18
N THR A 172 17.78 -13.11 -1.40
CA THR A 172 17.24 -12.46 -2.61
C THR A 172 15.78 -12.83 -2.84
N THR A 173 15.44 -14.12 -2.71
CA THR A 173 14.06 -14.61 -2.90
C THR A 173 13.10 -13.96 -1.90
N LEU A 174 13.49 -13.84 -0.63
CA LEU A 174 12.66 -13.18 0.38
C LEU A 174 12.48 -11.70 0.07
N LEU A 175 13.55 -10.99 -0.33
CA LEU A 175 13.46 -9.57 -0.71
C LEU A 175 12.57 -9.34 -1.93
N SER A 176 12.60 -10.22 -2.93
CA SER A 176 11.67 -10.15 -4.07
C SER A 176 10.21 -10.35 -3.65
N LYS A 177 9.96 -11.20 -2.65
CA LYS A 177 8.62 -11.40 -2.08
C LYS A 177 8.16 -10.20 -1.28
N ASP A 178 9.07 -9.58 -0.54
CA ASP A 178 8.79 -8.33 0.17
C ASP A 178 8.36 -7.24 -0.80
N LYS A 179 9.20 -6.99 -1.83
CA LYS A 179 8.96 -5.99 -2.87
C LYS A 179 7.59 -6.15 -3.53
N ALA A 180 7.20 -7.40 -3.84
CA ALA A 180 5.96 -7.67 -4.55
C ALA A 180 4.70 -7.78 -3.66
N ASN A 181 4.82 -8.02 -2.35
CA ASN A 181 3.67 -8.38 -1.51
C ASN A 181 3.57 -7.61 -0.18
N ALA A 182 4.50 -6.70 0.13
CA ALA A 182 4.44 -5.90 1.33
C ALA A 182 3.35 -4.82 1.23
N PHE A 183 2.52 -4.72 2.27
CA PHE A 183 1.54 -3.67 2.43
C PHE A 183 2.01 -2.68 3.49
N GLY A 184 2.06 -1.40 3.13
CA GLY A 184 2.32 -0.32 4.09
C GLY A 184 1.10 -0.10 4.99
N LEU A 185 1.35 -0.11 6.30
CA LEU A 185 0.45 0.32 7.36
C LEU A 185 0.74 1.79 7.67
N MET A 186 -0.27 2.62 7.52
CA MET A 186 -0.13 4.07 7.58
C MET A 186 -0.26 4.57 9.02
N GLU A 187 0.48 5.61 9.39
CA GLU A 187 0.27 6.36 10.64
C GLU A 187 -1.20 6.77 10.79
N PRO A 188 -1.80 6.89 11.99
CA PRO A 188 -3.16 7.41 12.13
C PRO A 188 -3.30 8.79 11.49
N PHE A 189 -4.47 9.06 10.89
CA PHE A 189 -4.72 10.37 10.29
C PHE A 189 -4.88 11.46 11.36
N ASP A 190 -4.11 12.53 11.26
CA ASP A 190 -4.10 13.67 12.19
C ASP A 190 -4.40 15.02 11.51
N GLY A 191 -4.85 14.99 10.25
CA GLY A 191 -5.04 16.19 9.41
C GLY A 191 -3.92 16.42 8.41
N GLY A 192 -2.73 15.85 8.60
CA GLY A 192 -1.57 15.99 7.71
C GLY A 192 -1.41 14.88 6.68
N ASP A 193 -0.23 14.84 6.07
CA ASP A 193 0.22 13.71 5.26
C ASP A 193 0.57 12.52 6.15
N ARG A 194 0.14 11.33 5.76
CA ARG A 194 0.42 10.10 6.51
C ARG A 194 1.69 9.45 5.99
N SER A 195 2.62 9.14 6.88
CA SER A 195 3.76 8.28 6.56
C SER A 195 3.45 6.80 6.80
N VAL A 196 4.22 5.92 6.18
CA VAL A 196 4.17 4.48 6.49
C VAL A 196 4.82 4.25 7.85
N ARG A 197 4.10 3.64 8.78
CA ARG A 197 4.60 3.24 10.10
C ARG A 197 5.33 1.90 10.04
N ALA A 198 4.74 0.95 9.33
CA ALA A 198 5.20 -0.43 9.27
C ALA A 198 4.79 -1.06 7.96
N TYR A 199 5.40 -2.20 7.67
CA TYR A 199 5.01 -3.04 6.56
C TYR A 199 4.59 -4.41 7.08
N GLY A 200 3.71 -5.08 6.35
CA GLY A 200 3.31 -6.44 6.62
C GLY A 200 3.04 -7.22 5.34
N VAL A 201 3.22 -8.54 5.40
CA VAL A 201 2.85 -9.45 4.29
C VAL A 201 1.59 -10.21 4.69
N TYR A 202 0.56 -10.12 3.85
CA TYR A 202 -0.80 -10.58 4.14
C TYR A 202 -1.18 -11.73 3.21
N PRO A 203 -1.40 -12.94 3.73
CA PRO A 203 -1.37 -14.14 2.91
C PRO A 203 -2.58 -14.29 2.00
N ASN A 204 -3.71 -13.64 2.32
CA ASN A 204 -4.91 -13.66 1.50
C ASN A 204 -5.00 -12.39 0.64
N ALA A 205 -4.63 -11.23 1.20
CA ALA A 205 -4.66 -9.97 0.45
C ALA A 205 -3.61 -9.87 -0.66
N SER A 206 -2.51 -10.64 -0.58
CA SER A 206 -1.49 -10.69 -1.65
C SER A 206 -2.01 -11.30 -2.97
N PHE A 207 -3.24 -11.83 -3.01
CA PHE A 207 -3.88 -12.34 -4.23
C PHE A 207 -4.76 -11.32 -4.95
N PHE A 208 -4.89 -10.10 -4.43
CA PHE A 208 -5.53 -9.03 -5.18
C PHE A 208 -4.56 -8.50 -6.23
N ASN A 209 -4.94 -8.63 -7.50
CA ASN A 209 -4.19 -8.06 -8.61
C ASN A 209 -4.40 -6.55 -8.73
N HIS A 210 -3.57 -5.95 -9.57
CA HIS A 210 -3.63 -4.53 -9.89
C HIS A 210 -4.73 -4.19 -10.91
N ASP A 211 -5.34 -3.02 -10.75
CA ASP A 211 -6.01 -2.28 -11.81
C ASP A 211 -5.82 -0.77 -11.56
N CYS A 212 -5.63 0.03 -12.61
CA CYS A 212 -5.53 1.49 -12.49
C CYS A 212 -6.91 2.15 -12.25
N LEU A 213 -8.00 1.41 -12.49
CA LEU A 213 -9.38 1.73 -12.10
C LEU A 213 -9.89 0.65 -11.13
N PRO A 214 -9.35 0.58 -9.90
CA PRO A 214 -9.65 -0.51 -9.00
C PRO A 214 -11.13 -0.48 -8.55
N ASN A 215 -11.67 -1.66 -8.29
CA ASN A 215 -13.04 -1.80 -7.76
C ASN A 215 -13.07 -2.04 -6.24
N ALA A 216 -11.91 -2.17 -5.60
CA ALA A 216 -11.76 -2.26 -4.16
C ALA A 216 -10.54 -1.47 -3.67
N CYS A 217 -10.53 -1.10 -2.39
CA CYS A 217 -9.37 -0.50 -1.75
C CYS A 217 -9.13 -1.06 -0.34
N ARG A 218 -7.87 -1.02 0.09
CA ARG A 218 -7.41 -1.53 1.39
C ARG A 218 -7.45 -0.44 2.45
N PHE A 219 -7.82 -0.76 3.67
CA PHE A 219 -7.79 0.14 4.82
C PHE A 219 -7.01 -0.50 5.96
N ASP A 220 -6.29 0.34 6.70
CA ASP A 220 -5.64 0.01 7.95
C ASP A 220 -6.14 0.96 9.05
N TYR A 221 -6.24 0.44 10.27
CA TYR A 221 -6.80 1.18 11.42
C TYR A 221 -5.85 1.12 12.61
N VAL A 222 -4.58 1.44 12.35
CA VAL A 222 -3.54 1.48 13.37
C VAL A 222 -3.95 2.43 14.50
N ASP A 223 -3.65 2.04 15.74
CA ASP A 223 -3.99 2.73 16.99
C ASP A 223 -5.49 2.80 17.32
N LYS A 224 -6.39 2.29 16.47
CA LYS A 224 -7.79 2.13 16.86
C LYS A 224 -7.98 1.05 17.92
N GLY A 225 -9.12 1.09 18.63
CA GLY A 225 -9.43 0.15 19.70
C GLY A 225 -9.46 -1.30 19.23
N GLY A 226 -9.15 -2.25 20.13
CA GLY A 226 -9.20 -3.68 19.86
C GLY A 226 -7.83 -4.38 19.76
N GLU A 227 -7.87 -5.69 19.57
CA GLU A 227 -6.68 -6.55 19.61
C GLU A 227 -5.96 -6.67 18.25
N ARG A 228 -6.64 -6.32 17.15
CA ARG A 228 -6.20 -6.54 15.77
C ARG A 228 -5.70 -5.23 15.12
N ASN A 229 -4.66 -4.66 15.70
CA ASN A 229 -4.14 -3.32 15.35
C ASN A 229 -3.50 -3.24 13.95
N THR A 230 -3.12 -4.37 13.37
CA THR A 230 -2.37 -4.49 12.12
C THR A 230 -3.10 -5.33 11.10
N ASP A 231 -4.39 -5.60 11.31
CA ASP A 231 -5.22 -6.20 10.28
C ASP A 231 -5.49 -5.16 9.18
N ILE A 232 -5.56 -5.64 7.95
CA ILE A 232 -6.06 -4.83 6.83
C ILE A 232 -7.46 -5.27 6.46
N VAL A 233 -8.24 -4.33 5.98
CA VAL A 233 -9.63 -4.53 5.54
C VAL A 233 -9.75 -4.09 4.10
N VAL A 234 -10.24 -4.95 3.22
CA VAL A 234 -10.52 -4.60 1.82
C VAL A 234 -12.01 -4.36 1.67
N ARG A 235 -12.38 -3.18 1.14
CA ARG A 235 -13.77 -2.80 0.87
C ARG A 235 -14.00 -2.53 -0.61
N ALA A 236 -15.20 -2.84 -1.09
CA ALA A 236 -15.64 -2.49 -2.43
C ALA A 236 -15.81 -0.96 -2.56
N ILE A 237 -15.32 -0.39 -3.66
CA ILE A 237 -15.48 1.03 -4.01
C ILE A 237 -16.88 1.27 -4.58
N HIS A 238 -17.29 0.41 -5.52
CA HIS A 238 -18.59 0.44 -6.19
C HIS A 238 -19.12 -1.00 -6.36
N ASP A 239 -20.28 -1.18 -7.00
CA ASP A 239 -20.81 -2.52 -7.28
C ASP A 239 -19.80 -3.38 -8.07
N ILE A 240 -19.64 -4.64 -7.64
CA ILE A 240 -18.81 -5.65 -8.32
C ILE A 240 -19.71 -6.83 -8.71
N PRO A 241 -19.90 -7.11 -10.00
CA PRO A 241 -20.65 -8.28 -10.46
C PRO A 241 -20.03 -9.60 -10.02
N GLU A 242 -20.85 -10.63 -9.85
CA GLU A 242 -20.38 -12.02 -9.70
C GLU A 242 -19.46 -12.41 -10.86
N GLY A 243 -18.38 -13.15 -10.56
CA GLY A 243 -17.41 -13.58 -11.56
C GLY A 243 -16.42 -12.49 -12.00
N ARG A 244 -16.58 -11.24 -11.54
CA ARG A 244 -15.60 -10.17 -11.80
C ARG A 244 -14.41 -10.30 -10.85
N GLU A 245 -13.21 -10.12 -11.39
CA GLU A 245 -11.99 -9.99 -10.61
C GLU A 245 -12.07 -8.77 -9.68
N VAL A 246 -11.64 -8.95 -8.44
CA VAL A 246 -11.50 -7.86 -7.48
C VAL A 246 -10.06 -7.37 -7.52
N CYS A 247 -9.88 -6.08 -7.80
CA CYS A 247 -8.56 -5.48 -8.01
C CYS A 247 -8.35 -4.31 -7.05
N LEU A 248 -7.11 -4.17 -6.59
CA LEU A 248 -6.63 -3.00 -5.86
C LEU A 248 -5.75 -2.14 -6.77
N SER A 249 -5.61 -0.85 -6.46
CA SER A 249 -4.46 -0.11 -7.01
C SER A 249 -3.25 -0.34 -6.12
N TYR A 250 -2.07 -0.54 -6.72
CA TYR A 250 -0.82 -0.78 -6.01
C TYR A 250 -0.13 0.53 -5.60
N PHE A 251 -0.54 1.64 -6.20
CA PHE A 251 -0.02 2.99 -5.98
C PHE A 251 -1.17 4.02 -6.01
N PRO A 252 -0.93 5.29 -5.64
CA PRO A 252 -1.88 6.37 -5.85
C PRO A 252 -2.32 6.48 -7.32
N VAL A 253 -3.64 6.59 -7.56
CA VAL A 253 -4.19 6.50 -8.93
C VAL A 253 -4.01 7.77 -9.75
N ASN A 254 -3.52 8.86 -9.17
CA ASN A 254 -3.26 10.13 -9.85
C ASN A 254 -1.97 10.15 -10.69
N TRP A 255 -1.17 9.06 -10.67
CA TRP A 255 0.08 8.98 -11.46
C TRP A 255 -0.17 8.92 -12.96
N ARG A 256 0.80 9.42 -13.74
CA ARG A 256 0.75 9.44 -15.23
C ARG A 256 0.97 8.04 -15.82
N PHE A 257 0.52 7.84 -17.06
CA PHE A 257 0.59 6.53 -17.74
C PHE A 257 2.01 5.92 -17.71
N ALA A 258 3.00 6.69 -18.16
CA ALA A 258 4.40 6.26 -18.22
C ALA A 258 4.93 5.84 -16.84
N GLU A 259 4.61 6.60 -15.79
CA GLU A 259 5.04 6.32 -14.41
C GLU A 259 4.42 5.03 -13.88
N ARG A 260 3.12 4.82 -14.13
CA ARG A 260 2.40 3.61 -13.74
C ARG A 260 2.99 2.39 -14.45
N GLN A 261 3.16 2.44 -15.76
CA GLN A 261 3.72 1.32 -16.54
C GLN A 261 5.15 0.99 -16.14
N LYS A 262 5.99 2.03 -15.93
CA LYS A 262 7.36 1.85 -15.45
C LYS A 262 7.39 1.17 -14.07
N ARG A 263 6.61 1.69 -13.11
CA ARG A 263 6.52 1.12 -11.76
C ARG A 263 6.09 -0.34 -11.77
N LEU A 264 5.05 -0.67 -12.55
CA LEU A 264 4.55 -2.05 -12.66
C LEU A 264 5.59 -3.00 -13.25
N LEU A 265 6.33 -2.54 -14.26
CA LEU A 265 7.37 -3.35 -14.89
C LEU A 265 8.57 -3.57 -13.96
N GLU A 266 9.05 -2.53 -13.29
CA GLU A 266 10.22 -2.56 -12.42
C GLU A 266 9.98 -3.33 -11.11
N ASP A 267 8.80 -3.15 -10.50
CA ASP A 267 8.51 -3.71 -9.17
C ASP A 267 7.75 -5.02 -9.22
N TYR A 268 6.92 -5.23 -10.23
CA TYR A 268 6.01 -6.38 -10.33
C TYR A 268 6.22 -7.22 -11.59
N GLY A 269 7.04 -6.76 -12.55
CA GLY A 269 7.40 -7.53 -13.73
C GLY A 269 6.31 -7.66 -14.79
N PHE A 270 5.30 -6.77 -14.81
CA PHE A 270 4.22 -6.80 -15.80
C PHE A 270 3.84 -5.41 -16.32
N ARG A 271 3.15 -5.36 -17.47
CA ARG A 271 2.53 -4.15 -18.03
C ARG A 271 1.02 -4.22 -17.82
N CYS A 272 0.40 -3.12 -17.39
CA CYS A 272 -1.04 -3.10 -17.17
C CYS A 272 -1.80 -2.78 -18.45
N GLU A 273 -2.79 -3.61 -18.77
CA GLU A 273 -3.67 -3.49 -19.94
C GLU A 273 -5.14 -3.23 -19.52
N CYS A 274 -5.36 -2.59 -18.36
CA CYS A 274 -6.71 -2.20 -17.94
C CYS A 274 -7.30 -1.14 -18.89
N ASP A 275 -8.64 -0.95 -18.85
CA ASP A 275 -9.36 -0.02 -19.73
C ASP A 275 -8.72 1.38 -19.76
N ARG A 276 -8.32 1.92 -18.60
CA ARG A 276 -7.60 3.20 -18.53
C ARG A 276 -6.28 3.19 -19.29
N CYS A 277 -5.46 2.17 -19.09
CA CYS A 277 -4.17 2.06 -19.76
C CYS A 277 -4.33 1.85 -21.28
N MET A 278 -5.39 1.17 -21.71
CA MET A 278 -5.68 0.97 -23.13
C MET A 278 -6.11 2.28 -23.80
N VAL A 279 -6.85 3.15 -23.10
CA VAL A 279 -7.21 4.48 -23.61
C VAL A 279 -6.01 5.42 -23.60
N GLU A 280 -5.27 5.50 -22.49
CA GLU A 280 -4.16 6.46 -22.35
C GLU A 280 -2.93 6.11 -23.20
N LYS A 281 -2.77 4.85 -23.60
CA LYS A 281 -1.65 4.43 -24.47
C LYS A 281 -1.69 5.14 -25.84
N ASP A 282 -2.89 5.39 -26.36
CA ASP A 282 -3.06 6.02 -27.66
C ASP A 282 -2.87 7.55 -27.60
N TRP A 283 -2.68 8.13 -26.40
CA TRP A 283 -2.46 9.57 -26.21
C TRP A 283 -0.97 9.92 -26.10
N SER A 284 -0.14 8.99 -25.63
CA SER A 284 1.30 9.22 -25.46
C SER A 284 2.08 9.27 -26.77
N ASP A 285 1.49 8.86 -27.88
CA ASP A 285 2.12 8.92 -29.20
C ASP A 285 2.11 10.35 -29.79
N ASP A 286 1.31 11.28 -29.24
CA ASP A 286 1.19 12.66 -29.74
C ASP A 286 2.00 13.69 -28.90
N GLU A 287 2.47 13.36 -27.69
CA GLU A 287 3.17 14.30 -26.79
C GLU A 287 4.72 14.19 -26.85
N GLU A 288 5.30 13.16 -27.48
CA GLU A 288 6.76 13.03 -27.61
C GLU A 288 7.38 13.87 -28.74
N GLU A 289 6.57 14.59 -29.55
CA GLU A 289 7.08 15.45 -30.64
C GLU A 289 7.44 16.89 -30.19
N ASP A 290 6.96 17.38 -29.04
CA ASP A 290 7.17 18.78 -28.62
C ASP A 290 8.44 19.02 -27.76
N ASP A 291 8.99 18.00 -27.09
CA ASP A 291 10.16 18.15 -26.20
C ASP A 291 11.51 18.16 -26.96
N ALA A 292 11.52 18.08 -28.30
CA ALA A 292 12.73 17.94 -29.11
C ALA A 292 13.25 19.25 -29.75
N GLN A 293 12.67 20.42 -29.43
CA GLN A 293 12.97 21.67 -30.17
C GLN A 293 13.50 22.87 -29.36
N GLU A 294 13.82 22.71 -28.08
CA GLU A 294 14.37 23.81 -27.24
C GLU A 294 15.90 23.75 -26.98
N GLU A 295 16.67 22.99 -27.77
CA GLU A 295 18.13 22.86 -27.58
C GLU A 295 18.96 23.38 -28.77
N GLU A 296 18.55 24.46 -29.46
CA GLU A 296 19.45 25.20 -30.37
C GLU A 296 19.06 26.69 -30.51
N ASP A 297 19.29 27.56 -29.51
CA ASP A 297 19.74 28.95 -29.75
C ASP A 297 20.24 29.65 -28.47
N GLU A 298 21.50 29.43 -28.06
CA GLU A 298 22.19 30.34 -27.14
C GLU A 298 23.23 31.17 -27.93
N GLY A 299 22.92 32.44 -28.21
CA GLY A 299 23.86 33.35 -28.87
C GLY A 299 23.45 34.83 -28.97
N MET A 300 23.80 35.59 -27.91
CA MET A 300 24.11 37.05 -27.87
C MET A 300 23.09 38.08 -27.33
N GLU A 301 23.43 38.55 -26.12
CA GLU A 301 23.61 39.95 -25.63
C GLU A 301 22.44 40.96 -25.51
N GLU A 302 22.16 41.29 -24.24
CA GLU A 302 21.84 42.57 -23.56
C GLU A 302 21.18 43.75 -24.32
N ASP A 303 19.99 44.18 -23.86
CA ASP A 303 19.66 45.60 -23.62
C ASP A 303 18.50 45.77 -22.61
N GLU A 304 18.54 46.84 -21.82
CA GLU A 304 17.61 47.21 -20.73
C GLU A 304 16.31 47.86 -21.25
N GLY A 305 15.17 47.63 -20.58
CA GLY A 305 13.98 48.50 -20.75
C GLY A 305 12.65 47.98 -20.19
N ASP A 306 12.17 48.64 -19.13
CA ASP A 306 10.78 48.87 -18.66
C ASP A 306 9.63 47.86 -18.82
N GLU A 307 8.99 47.63 -17.66
CA GLU A 307 7.56 47.40 -17.36
C GLU A 307 6.63 46.77 -18.42
N ALA A 308 6.19 45.53 -18.17
CA ALA A 308 4.77 45.16 -18.22
C ALA A 308 4.52 43.83 -17.50
N MET A 309 3.51 43.82 -16.63
CA MET A 309 2.87 42.63 -16.08
C MET A 309 2.07 41.97 -17.21
N GLU A 310 2.53 40.83 -17.73
CA GLU A 310 1.70 39.95 -18.57
C GLU A 310 1.25 38.74 -17.75
N SER A 311 -0.07 38.64 -17.66
CA SER A 311 -0.83 37.50 -17.17
C SER A 311 -0.45 36.26 -17.95
N VAL A 312 -0.15 35.17 -17.25
CA VAL A 312 -0.18 33.82 -17.82
C VAL A 312 -1.62 33.60 -18.27
N GLU A 313 -1.84 33.58 -19.58
CA GLU A 313 -3.10 33.18 -20.18
C GLU A 313 -3.33 31.72 -19.81
N GLU A 314 -4.46 31.45 -19.15
CA GLU A 314 -5.00 30.10 -19.07
C GLU A 314 -5.25 29.67 -20.51
N ASP A 315 -4.53 28.66 -20.99
CA ASP A 315 -4.81 28.01 -22.28
C ASP A 315 -6.22 27.42 -22.21
N ALA A 316 -7.19 28.24 -22.62
CA ALA A 316 -8.53 27.83 -22.94
C ALA A 316 -8.44 26.96 -24.19
N ILE A 317 -8.42 25.65 -23.98
CA ILE A 317 -8.62 24.67 -25.05
C ILE A 317 -9.98 24.97 -25.69
N ASP A 318 -9.98 25.36 -26.96
CA ASP A 318 -11.17 25.54 -27.79
C ASP A 318 -12.03 24.27 -27.74
N VAL A 319 -13.20 24.37 -27.11
CA VAL A 319 -14.18 23.29 -27.02
C VAL A 319 -15.14 23.37 -28.20
N ASP A 320 -14.82 22.65 -29.27
CA ASP A 320 -15.78 22.27 -30.30
C ASP A 320 -15.64 20.77 -30.62
N GLY A 321 -16.57 19.95 -30.10
CA GLY A 321 -16.87 18.59 -30.60
C GLY A 321 -16.72 17.41 -29.63
N ASP A 322 -17.84 16.82 -29.23
CA ASP A 322 -18.03 15.48 -28.61
C ASP A 322 -17.27 15.16 -27.29
N GLU A 323 -17.56 15.92 -26.23
CA GLU A 323 -17.00 15.76 -24.87
C GLU A 323 -17.22 14.37 -24.23
N ASP A 324 -18.29 13.64 -24.56
CA ASP A 324 -18.60 12.35 -23.90
C ASP A 324 -17.68 11.20 -24.32
N SER A 325 -16.91 11.36 -25.40
CA SER A 325 -16.05 10.31 -25.95
C SER A 325 -14.59 10.36 -25.49
N LYS A 326 -14.15 11.49 -24.91
CA LYS A 326 -12.72 11.77 -24.68
C LYS A 326 -12.19 11.24 -23.34
N PHE A 327 -13.02 10.90 -22.37
CA PHE A 327 -12.56 10.21 -21.15
C PHE A 327 -13.66 9.36 -20.50
N PRO A 328 -13.89 8.11 -20.96
CA PRO A 328 -14.97 7.26 -20.46
C PRO A 328 -14.88 6.92 -18.96
N HIS A 329 -13.74 7.25 -18.33
CA HIS A 329 -13.45 6.97 -16.94
C HIS A 329 -13.44 8.23 -16.05
N ALA A 330 -13.78 9.42 -16.57
CA ALA A 330 -13.83 10.67 -15.79
C ALA A 330 -14.63 10.55 -14.50
N TYR A 331 -15.77 9.86 -14.58
CA TYR A 331 -16.65 9.61 -13.45
C TYR A 331 -15.94 8.91 -12.28
N PHE A 332 -15.01 7.98 -12.56
CA PHE A 332 -14.24 7.31 -11.52
C PHE A 332 -13.38 8.29 -10.72
N PHE A 333 -12.69 9.21 -11.41
CA PHE A 333 -11.81 10.19 -10.77
C PHE A 333 -12.60 11.22 -9.96
N VAL A 334 -13.70 11.74 -10.49
CA VAL A 334 -14.53 12.72 -9.79
C VAL A 334 -15.15 12.13 -8.53
N ARG A 335 -15.63 10.88 -8.61
CA ARG A 335 -16.37 10.26 -7.51
C ARG A 335 -15.47 9.55 -6.50
N TYR A 336 -14.56 8.71 -6.97
CA TYR A 336 -13.86 7.73 -6.14
C TYR A 336 -12.38 8.04 -5.91
N VAL A 337 -11.87 9.19 -6.36
CA VAL A 337 -10.52 9.65 -6.02
C VAL A 337 -10.60 10.77 -5.00
N CYS A 338 -9.68 10.75 -4.04
CA CYS A 338 -9.56 11.75 -3.00
C CYS A 338 -9.28 13.13 -3.61
N ASP A 339 -10.00 14.13 -3.13
CA ASP A 339 -9.95 15.53 -3.53
C ASP A 339 -8.83 16.33 -2.84
N ARG A 340 -8.12 15.72 -1.89
CA ARG A 340 -6.94 16.36 -1.28
C ARG A 340 -5.78 16.37 -2.26
N ASP A 341 -5.15 17.53 -2.38
CA ASP A 341 -3.97 17.74 -3.20
C ASP A 341 -2.92 16.65 -2.96
N ASN A 342 -2.42 16.11 -4.06
CA ASN A 342 -1.36 15.09 -4.10
C ASN A 342 -1.64 13.79 -3.32
N CYS A 343 -2.87 13.52 -2.89
CA CYS A 343 -3.21 12.29 -2.17
C CYS A 343 -3.27 11.08 -3.12
N GLY A 344 -4.07 11.19 -4.19
CA GLY A 344 -4.26 10.12 -5.17
C GLY A 344 -4.85 8.82 -4.62
N GLY A 345 -5.31 8.80 -3.36
CA GLY A 345 -5.98 7.67 -2.76
C GLY A 345 -7.39 7.47 -3.31
N THR A 346 -7.88 6.24 -3.26
CA THR A 346 -9.25 5.91 -3.64
C THR A 346 -10.18 5.94 -2.43
N LEU A 347 -11.43 6.27 -2.68
CA LEU A 347 -12.50 6.42 -1.70
C LEU A 347 -13.42 5.19 -1.79
N ALA A 348 -13.73 4.59 -0.64
CA ALA A 348 -14.82 3.61 -0.55
C ALA A 348 -15.80 4.01 0.54
N PRO A 349 -17.10 3.70 0.37
CA PRO A 349 -18.08 3.88 1.43
C PRO A 349 -17.67 3.17 2.73
N LEU A 350 -18.04 3.75 3.86
CA LEU A 350 -17.97 3.04 5.14
C LEU A 350 -18.82 1.75 5.08
N PRO A 351 -18.50 0.74 5.91
CA PRO A 351 -19.23 -0.53 5.87
C PRO A 351 -20.73 -0.31 6.06
N PRO A 352 -21.58 -1.06 5.33
CA PRO A 352 -23.03 -0.94 5.48
C PRO A 352 -23.45 -1.14 6.93
N SER A 353 -24.49 -0.42 7.34
CA SER A 353 -25.11 -0.64 8.65
C SER A 353 -25.75 -2.02 8.72
N THR A 354 -26.11 -2.45 9.94
CA THR A 354 -26.67 -3.80 10.19
C THR A 354 -27.99 -4.08 9.46
N ASP A 355 -28.69 -3.04 9.01
CA ASP A 355 -29.91 -3.11 8.20
C ASP A 355 -29.65 -3.11 6.68
N GLY A 356 -28.37 -3.05 6.26
CA GLY A 356 -27.95 -3.03 4.86
C GLY A 356 -27.97 -1.65 4.21
N THR A 357 -28.24 -0.58 4.95
CA THR A 357 -28.20 0.78 4.42
C THR A 357 -26.76 1.17 4.06
N LEU A 358 -26.58 1.71 2.84
CA LEU A 358 -25.28 2.19 2.37
C LEU A 358 -24.90 3.50 3.06
N SER A 359 -23.63 3.63 3.43
CA SER A 359 -23.08 4.88 3.95
C SER A 359 -22.95 5.90 2.82
N ASN A 360 -23.40 7.12 3.05
CA ASN A 360 -23.07 8.27 2.19
C ASN A 360 -21.70 8.87 2.52
N LEU A 361 -21.03 8.40 3.58
CA LEU A 361 -19.64 8.75 3.87
C LEU A 361 -18.70 7.77 3.21
N MET A 362 -17.75 8.31 2.46
CA MET A 362 -16.62 7.59 1.89
C MET A 362 -15.34 7.94 2.63
N GLU A 363 -14.44 6.98 2.77
CA GLU A 363 -13.16 7.12 3.43
C GLU A 363 -12.03 6.89 2.44
N CYS A 364 -11.01 7.77 2.47
CA CYS A 364 -9.83 7.63 1.64
C CYS A 364 -8.88 6.58 2.20
N ASN A 365 -8.47 5.62 1.37
CA ASN A 365 -7.56 4.56 1.78
C ASN A 365 -6.12 5.02 2.07
N VAL A 366 -5.70 6.16 1.51
CA VAL A 366 -4.35 6.71 1.71
C VAL A 366 -4.37 7.68 2.88
N CYS A 367 -5.07 8.81 2.76
CA CYS A 367 -5.01 9.87 3.77
C CYS A 367 -6.02 9.70 4.92
N GLY A 368 -7.02 8.81 4.82
CA GLY A 368 -8.03 8.63 5.86
C GLY A 368 -9.08 9.75 5.95
N SER A 369 -9.09 10.72 5.02
CA SER A 369 -10.13 11.75 4.98
C SER A 369 -11.50 11.14 4.70
N LEU A 370 -12.54 11.80 5.21
CA LEU A 370 -13.93 11.45 4.94
C LEU A 370 -14.51 12.45 3.93
N LYS A 371 -15.20 11.94 2.92
CA LYS A 371 -15.96 12.71 1.93
C LYS A 371 -17.41 12.27 1.98
N THR A 372 -18.34 13.21 2.07
CA THR A 372 -19.77 12.90 1.95
C THR A 372 -20.13 12.86 0.47
N GLU A 373 -20.78 11.78 0.02
CA GLU A 373 -21.43 11.74 -1.27
C GLU A 373 -22.60 12.73 -1.26
N VAL A 374 -22.44 13.79 -2.05
CA VAL A 374 -23.55 14.68 -2.40
C VAL A 374 -24.32 13.95 -3.51
N ASN A 375 -25.58 13.58 -3.25
CA ASN A 375 -26.43 12.99 -4.27
C ASN A 375 -26.58 14.01 -5.41
N ALA A 376 -25.98 13.75 -6.57
CA ALA A 376 -26.11 14.60 -7.76
C ALA A 376 -27.56 14.74 -8.25
N ASP A 377 -28.50 13.94 -7.71
CA ASP A 377 -29.94 13.98 -8.03
C ASP A 377 -30.76 14.85 -7.07
N GLN A 378 -30.15 15.51 -6.07
CA GLN A 378 -30.86 16.43 -5.18
C GLN A 378 -30.10 17.74 -5.00
N ASP A 379 -30.72 18.80 -5.51
CA ASP A 379 -30.39 20.23 -5.43
C ASP A 379 -29.29 20.78 -6.35
N GLY A 380 -29.79 21.46 -7.38
CA GLY A 380 -29.18 22.72 -7.79
C GLY A 380 -29.10 23.66 -6.58
N GLY A 381 -27.87 23.99 -6.20
CA GLY A 381 -27.52 25.14 -5.37
C GLY A 381 -27.82 24.99 -3.88
N GLN A 382 -26.82 24.60 -3.09
CA GLN A 382 -26.22 25.45 -2.04
C GLN A 382 -25.11 24.71 -1.29
N THR A 383 -23.97 25.38 -1.17
CA THR A 383 -22.80 25.02 -0.36
C THR A 383 -23.18 24.81 1.10
N SER A 384 -22.69 23.73 1.74
CA SER A 384 -22.82 23.54 3.20
C SER A 384 -21.48 23.24 3.87
N ASN A 385 -21.30 23.91 5.02
CA ASN A 385 -20.12 23.94 5.88
C ASN A 385 -19.87 22.61 6.58
N GLY A 386 -18.59 22.29 6.78
CA GLY A 386 -18.11 21.11 7.49
C GLY A 386 -18.61 21.00 8.94
N ILE A 387 -18.96 19.77 9.33
CA ILE A 387 -19.29 19.39 10.70
C ILE A 387 -18.13 18.54 11.24
N MET A 388 -17.40 19.07 12.22
CA MET A 388 -16.59 18.26 13.13
C MET A 388 -17.52 17.58 14.13
N LEU A 389 -17.31 16.28 14.39
CA LEU A 389 -17.92 15.57 15.50
C LEU A 389 -16.82 15.10 16.47
N ASP A 390 -17.08 15.38 17.75
CA ASP A 390 -16.28 15.07 18.94
C ASP A 390 -16.01 13.57 19.16
#